data_AF-A0A3D3L657-F1
#
_entry.id   AF-A0A3D3L657-F1
#
_cell.length_a   1.000
_cell.length_b   1.000
_cell.length_c   1.000
_cell.angle_alpha   90.00
_cell.angle_beta   90.00
_cell.angle_gamma   90.00
#
_symmetry.space_group_name_H-M   'P 1'
#
loop_
_entity.id
_entity.type
_entity.pdbx_description
1 polymer ?
#
loop_
_entity_poly.entity_id
_entity_poly.type
_entity_poly.pdbx_seq_one_letter_code
_entity_poly.pdbx_strand_id
1 'polypeptide(L)' 'MKITFPIIFGLFLIKISAQDTFSIVAVDQETGEVGSAGASCINGSIIISDVHPGVGAIHTQS' A
#
# COMPACT_ATOMS: atom_id res chain seq x y z
N MET A 1 39.92 -8.97 -5.64
CA MET A 1 39.26 -9.54 -6.85
C MET A 1 38.55 -10.87 -6.59
N LYS A 2 39.15 -11.85 -5.89
CA LYS A 2 38.52 -13.17 -5.65
C LYS A 2 37.25 -13.13 -4.78
N ILE A 3 37.21 -12.26 -3.77
CA ILE A 3 36.08 -12.18 -2.80
C ILE A 3 35.03 -11.15 -3.24
N THR A 4 35.42 -10.13 -3.99
CA THR A 4 34.52 -9.08 -4.48
C THR A 4 33.58 -9.58 -5.58
N PHE A 5 34.06 -10.46 -6.45
CA PHE A 5 33.26 -11.06 -7.52
C PHE A 5 32.03 -11.87 -7.02
N PRO A 6 32.16 -12.81 -6.07
CA PRO A 6 31.01 -13.55 -5.56
C PRO A 6 30.03 -12.67 -4.78
N ILE A 7 30.48 -11.60 -4.12
CA ILE A 7 29.60 -10.65 -3.42
C ILE A 7 28.72 -9.89 -4.42
N ILE A 8 29.31 -9.37 -5.49
CA ILE A 8 28.57 -8.66 -6.55
C ILE A 8 27.60 -9.61 -7.25
N PHE A 9 28.02 -10.84 -7.54
CA PHE A 9 27.15 -11.87 -8.11
C PHE A 9 25.97 -12.21 -7.18
N GLY A 10 26.21 -12.32 -5.86
CA GLY A 10 25.18 -12.56 -4.87
C GLY A 10 24.14 -11.42 -4.76
N LEU A 11 24.59 -10.17 -4.87
CA LEU A 11 23.69 -9.00 -4.87
C LEU A 11 22.73 -8.99 -6.07
N PHE A 12 23.17 -9.50 -7.23
CA PHE A 12 22.33 -9.58 -8.44
C PHE A 12 21.20 -10.63 -8.34
N LEU A 13 21.30 -11.57 -7.39
CA LEU A 13 20.30 -12.62 -7.18
C LEU A 13 19.14 -12.17 -6.25
N ILE A 14 19.24 -10.99 -5.65
CA ILE A 14 18.22 -10.49 -4.72
C ILE A 14 17.00 -10.02 -5.53
N LYS A 15 15.85 -10.65 -5.31
CA LYS A 15 14.56 -10.16 -5.82
C LYS A 15 14.01 -9.09 -4.88
N ILE A 16 13.80 -7.89 -5.40
CA ILE A 16 13.13 -6.80 -4.69
C ILE A 16 11.64 -6.86 -5.03
N SER A 17 10.78 -6.73 -4.03
CA SER A 17 9.33 -6.67 -4.19
C SER A 17 8.84 -5.29 -3.74
N ALA A 18 7.92 -4.70 -4.51
CA ALA A 18 7.25 -3.48 -4.08
C ALA A 18 6.36 -3.78 -2.87
N GLN A 19 6.41 -2.92 -1.86
CA GLN A 19 5.62 -3.05 -0.62
C GLN A 19 4.87 -1.76 -0.29
N ASP A 20 4.68 -0.91 -1.28
CA ASP A 20 4.01 0.38 -1.10
C ASP A 20 2.50 0.15 -0.88
N THR A 21 1.95 0.91 0.06
CA THR A 21 0.51 0.98 0.34
C THR A 21 0.12 2.45 0.44
N PHE A 22 -0.97 2.82 -0.23
CA PHE A 22 -1.53 4.16 -0.18
C PHE A 22 -3.04 4.12 -0.03
N SER A 23 -3.58 5.15 0.63
CA SER A 23 -5.00 5.29 0.88
C SER A 23 -5.39 6.76 1.04
N ILE A 24 -6.66 7.09 0.75
CA ILE A 24 -7.23 8.43 0.87
C ILE A 24 -8.71 8.36 1.26
N VAL A 25 -9.11 9.17 2.25
CA VAL A 25 -10.51 9.48 2.56
C VAL A 25 -10.73 10.93 2.18
N ALA A 26 -11.85 11.21 1.52
CA ALA A 26 -12.27 12.56 1.21
C ALA A 26 -13.73 12.75 1.61
N VAL A 27 -14.05 13.99 2.01
CA VAL A 27 -15.42 14.43 2.26
C VAL A 27 -15.73 15.52 1.24
N ASP A 28 -16.82 15.34 0.50
CA ASP A 28 -17.38 16.42 -0.30
C ASP A 28 -18.04 17.43 0.64
N GLN A 29 -17.57 18.68 0.61
CA GLN A 29 -18.04 19.73 1.51
C GLN A 29 -19.42 20.27 1.12
N GLU A 30 -19.85 20.11 -0.15
CA GLU A 30 -21.16 20.59 -0.61
C GLU A 30 -22.28 19.59 -0.25
N THR A 31 -22.02 18.30 -0.44
CA THR A 31 -23.03 17.24 -0.23
C THR A 31 -22.90 16.53 1.11
N GLY A 32 -21.73 16.59 1.75
CA GLY A 32 -21.40 15.79 2.94
C GLY A 32 -21.09 14.33 2.64
N GLU A 33 -21.01 13.91 1.37
CA GLU A 33 -20.68 12.54 1.00
C GLU A 33 -19.24 12.19 1.36
N VAL A 34 -19.01 10.95 1.80
CA VAL A 34 -17.69 10.43 2.16
C VAL A 34 -17.26 9.41 1.13
N GLY A 35 -16.09 9.64 0.52
CA GLY A 35 -15.44 8.72 -0.41
C GLY A 35 -14.16 8.15 0.18
N SER A 36 -13.77 6.96 -0.28
CA SER A 36 -12.50 6.33 0.10
C SER A 36 -11.90 5.54 -1.06
N ALA A 37 -10.58 5.58 -1.18
CA ALA A 37 -9.81 4.78 -2.14
C ALA A 37 -8.47 4.34 -1.54
N GLY A 38 -7.87 3.28 -2.09
CA GLY A 38 -6.51 2.87 -1.75
C GLY A 38 -6.04 1.66 -2.55
N ALA A 39 -4.73 1.41 -2.54
CA ALA A 39 -4.12 0.24 -3.15
C ALA A 39 -2.87 -0.21 -2.38
N SER A 40 -2.48 -1.46 -2.57
CA SER A 40 -1.30 -2.07 -1.93
C SER A 40 -0.60 -3.01 -2.90
N CYS A 41 0.74 -2.99 -2.88
CA CYS A 41 1.56 -4.01 -3.55
C CYS A 41 1.69 -5.30 -2.71
N ILE A 42 1.19 -5.29 -1.47
CA ILE A 42 1.20 -6.43 -0.57
C ILE A 42 -0.06 -7.26 -0.83
N ASN A 43 0.13 -8.57 -1.01
CA ASN A 43 -0.99 -9.48 -1.25
C ASN A 43 -1.70 -9.82 0.06
N GLY A 44 -3.04 -9.92 0.04
CA GLY A 44 -3.82 -10.26 1.22
C GLY A 44 -4.03 -9.12 2.21
N SER A 45 -3.78 -7.87 1.80
CA SER A 45 -4.12 -6.70 2.61
C SER A 45 -5.63 -6.65 2.85
N ILE A 46 -6.03 -6.76 4.12
CA ILE A 46 -7.43 -6.81 4.55
C ILE A 46 -7.93 -5.39 4.78
N ILE A 47 -8.95 -4.98 4.02
CA ILE A 47 -9.64 -3.69 4.12
C ILE A 47 -8.67 -2.50 4.00
N ILE A 48 -8.06 -2.34 2.82
CA ILE A 48 -7.30 -1.13 2.46
C ILE A 48 -8.19 0.12 2.46
N SER A 49 -9.46 -0.04 2.07
CA SER A 49 -10.43 1.04 1.99
C SER A 49 -11.85 0.51 2.15
N ASP A 50 -12.61 1.11 3.05
CA ASP A 50 -14.03 0.82 3.25
C ASP A 50 -14.82 2.08 3.63
N VAL A 51 -16.02 2.22 3.06
CA VAL A 51 -16.93 3.34 3.33
C VAL A 51 -18.12 2.80 4.10
N HIS A 52 -18.43 3.42 5.24
CA HIS A 52 -19.59 3.14 6.08
C HIS A 52 -20.60 4.30 5.98
N PRO A 53 -21.63 4.21 5.12
CA PRO A 53 -22.63 5.27 4.95
C PRO A 53 -23.26 5.70 6.27
N GLY A 54 -23.34 7.03 6.49
CA GLY A 54 -23.87 7.63 7.71
C GLY A 54 -22.93 7.60 8.93
N VAL A 55 -21.72 7.03 8.81
CA VAL A 55 -20.70 7.00 9.86
C VAL A 55 -19.40 7.65 9.39
N GLY A 56 -18.85 7.22 8.25
CA GLY A 56 -17.57 7.70 7.72
C GLY A 56 -16.87 6.68 6.82
N ALA A 57 -15.54 6.71 6.77
CA ALA A 57 -14.74 5.73 6.06
C ALA A 57 -13.53 5.31 6.91
N ILE A 58 -13.00 4.12 6.63
CA ILE A 58 -11.87 3.53 7.35
C ILE A 58 -10.86 2.93 6.38
N HIS A 59 -9.58 3.12 6.71
CA HIS A 59 -8.47 2.38 6.13
C HIS A 59 -7.83 1.54 7.21
N THR A 60 -7.58 0.27 6.91
CA THR A 60 -6.73 -0.58 7.74
C THR A 60 -5.50 -0.96 6.91
N GLN A 61 -4.31 -0.68 7.45
CA GLN A 61 -3.04 -0.83 6.75
C GLN A 61 -1.96 -1.34 7.71
N SER A 62 -1.00 -2.09 7.16
CA SER A 62 0.07 -2.81 7.88
C SER A 62 1.41 -2.63 7.19
#